data_AF-A0A803Y4B9-F1
#
_entry.id   AF-A0A803Y4B9-F1
#
_cell.length_a   1.000
_cell.length_b   1.000
_cell.length_c   1.000
_cell.angle_alpha   90.00
_cell.angle_beta   90.00
_cell.angle_gamma   90.00
#
_symmetry.space_group_name_H-M   'P 1'
#
loop_
_entity.id
_entity.type
_entity.pdbx_description
1 polymer ?
#
loop_
_entity_poly.entity_id
_entity_poly.type
_entity_poly.pdbx_seq_one_letter_code
_entity_poly.pdbx_strand_id
1 'polypeptide(L)'
;MRKLLTPMILTLALAVHCCCEKGKESITVKKEVAHAFVKRQKRFDMYEWYSEYYKSPMEQMRERCESYPPCDYLSDQIGFPMAYNRFFGRY
;
A
#
# COMPACT_ATOMS: atom_id res chain seq x y z
N MET A 1 37.14 -28.73 19.27
CA MET A 1 35.97 -28.24 18.50
C MET A 1 34.76 -27.91 19.40
N ARG A 2 34.20 -28.82 20.21
CA ARG A 2 32.96 -28.56 20.98
C ARG A 2 33.07 -27.54 22.14
N LYS A 3 34.25 -27.37 22.75
CA LYS A 3 34.47 -26.47 23.91
C LYS A 3 34.54 -24.97 23.55
N LEU A 4 34.60 -24.63 22.26
CA LEU A 4 34.64 -23.24 21.77
C LEU A 4 33.28 -22.76 21.25
N LEU A 5 32.32 -23.67 21.06
CA LEU A 5 30.96 -23.32 20.62
C LEU A 5 30.14 -22.71 21.75
N THR A 6 30.35 -23.16 22.98
CA THR A 6 29.65 -22.66 24.18
C THR A 6 29.89 -21.17 24.47
N PRO A 7 31.13 -20.63 24.46
CA PRO A 7 31.32 -19.20 24.68
C PRO A 7 30.78 -18.35 23.52
N MET A 8 30.82 -18.85 22.28
CA MET A 8 30.30 -18.13 21.10
C MET A 8 28.77 -17.98 21.11
N ILE A 9 28.06 -19.00 21.59
CA ILE A 9 26.60 -18.95 21.72
C ILE A 9 26.21 -17.99 22.85
N LEU A 10 26.98 -17.96 23.94
CA LEU A 10 26.73 -17.08 25.08
C LEU A 10 26.94 -15.60 24.73
N THR A 11 27.97 -15.27 23.95
CA THR A 11 28.23 -13.90 23.49
C THR A 11 27.18 -13.42 22.50
N LEU A 12 26.69 -14.29 21.60
CA LEU A 12 25.58 -13.98 20.71
C LEU A 12 24.27 -13.71 21.48
N ALA A 13 23.96 -14.52 22.50
CA ALA A 13 22.76 -14.32 23.32
C ALA A 13 22.78 -12.98 24.08
N LEU A 14 23.93 -12.59 24.61
CA LEU A 14 24.12 -11.30 25.29
C LEU A 14 23.99 -10.10 24.34
N ALA A 15 24.54 -10.21 23.12
CA ALA A 15 24.41 -9.17 22.10
C ALA A 15 22.94 -8.96 21.68
N VAL A 16 22.19 -10.05 21.49
CA VAL A 16 20.75 -9.98 21.15
C VAL A 16 19.94 -9.34 22.29
N HIS A 17 20.23 -9.67 23.55
CA HIS A 17 19.59 -9.05 24.69
C HIS A 17 19.86 -7.54 24.76
N CYS A 18 21.11 -7.12 24.55
CA CYS A 18 21.52 -5.71 24.59
C CYS A 18 20.93 -4.89 23.41
N CYS A 19 20.76 -5.50 22.24
CA CYS A 19 20.13 -4.85 21.09
C CYS A 19 18.61 -4.71 21.22
N CYS A 20 17.94 -5.56 22.02
CA CYS A 20 16.48 -5.56 22.13
C CYS A 20 15.94 -4.48 23.08
N GLU A 21 16.74 -3.96 24.02
CA GLU A 21 16.27 -2.93 24.97
C GLU A 21 16.24 -1.52 24.38
N LYS A 22 17.02 -1.21 23.33
CA LYS A 22 17.09 0.14 22.74
C LYS A 22 15.95 0.51 21.79
N GLY A 23 15.02 -0.40 21.51
CA GLY A 23 14.02 -0.23 20.46
C GLY A 23 12.63 0.25 20.90
N LYS A 24 12.48 0.87 22.08
CA LYS A 24 11.14 1.23 22.61
C LYS A 24 10.97 2.67 23.08
N GLU A 25 11.70 3.62 22.49
CA GLU A 25 11.22 5.00 22.49
C GLU A 25 10.27 5.19 21.30
N SER A 26 9.04 4.70 21.45
CA SER A 26 7.97 5.13 20.57
C SER A 26 7.80 6.63 20.76
N ILE A 27 8.13 7.43 19.76
CA ILE A 27 7.80 8.85 19.72
C ILE A 27 6.27 8.95 19.70
N THR A 28 5.65 8.97 20.89
CA THR A 28 4.21 9.10 21.04
C THR A 28 3.85 10.55 20.80
N VAL A 29 3.58 10.89 19.54
CA VAL A 29 2.99 12.18 19.19
C VAL A 29 1.62 12.25 19.87
N LYS A 30 1.41 13.29 20.69
CA LYS A 30 0.13 13.51 21.37
C LYS A 30 -1.02 13.55 20.36
N LYS A 31 -2.16 12.96 20.72
CA LYS A 31 -3.33 12.84 19.85
C LYS A 31 -3.79 14.19 19.28
N GLU A 32 -3.70 15.28 20.06
CA GLU A 32 -4.06 16.62 19.57
C GLU A 32 -3.11 17.11 18.46
N VAL A 33 -1.80 16.84 18.61
CA VAL A 33 -0.78 17.22 17.62
C VAL A 33 -0.95 16.40 16.35
N ALA A 34 -1.13 15.08 16.48
CA ALA A 34 -1.41 14.20 15.34
C ALA A 34 -2.68 14.63 14.58
N HIS A 35 -3.73 14.99 15.32
CA HIS A 35 -4.99 15.47 14.74
C HIS A 35 -4.85 16.83 14.03
N ALA A 36 -3.98 17.72 14.51
CA ALA A 36 -3.67 18.98 13.82
C ALA A 36 -2.96 18.76 12.47
N PHE A 37 -2.12 17.72 12.35
CA PHE A 37 -1.51 17.33 11.07
C PHE A 37 -2.53 16.69 10.13
N VAL A 38 -3.37 15.78 10.63
CA VAL A 38 -4.39 15.09 9.82
C VAL A 38 -5.48 16.05 9.34
N LYS A 39 -5.93 17.00 10.17
CA LYS A 39 -6.95 17.99 9.77
C LYS A 39 -6.45 19.02 8.75
N ARG A 40 -5.13 19.23 8.64
CA ARG A 40 -4.58 20.30 7.79
C ARG A 40 -4.56 19.97 6.29
N GLN A 41 -4.95 18.77 5.87
CA GLN A 41 -4.75 18.31 4.49
C GLN A 41 -5.98 17.66 3.86
N LYS A 42 -7.13 18.33 3.93
CA LYS A 42 -8.14 18.16 2.88
C LYS A 42 -8.39 19.51 2.23
N ARG A 43 -7.35 20.02 1.57
CA ARG A 43 -7.51 21.13 0.62
C ARG A 43 -8.40 20.56 -0.49
N PHE A 44 -9.56 21.16 -0.72
CA PHE A 44 -10.38 20.83 -1.89
C PHE A 44 -9.49 21.05 -3.11
N ASP A 45 -8.97 19.97 -3.67
CA ASP A 45 -8.13 20.05 -4.85
C ASP A 45 -9.07 20.16 -6.04
N MET A 46 -9.22 21.39 -6.54
CA MET A 46 -10.04 21.67 -7.71
C MET A 46 -9.63 20.78 -8.89
N TYR A 47 -8.34 20.41 -8.99
CA TYR A 47 -7.84 19.54 -10.05
C TYR A 47 -8.32 18.10 -9.89
N GLU A 48 -8.39 17.58 -8.66
CA GLU A 48 -8.94 16.24 -8.37
C GLU A 48 -10.43 16.19 -8.71
N TRP A 49 -11.20 17.20 -8.28
CA TRP A 49 -12.62 17.31 -8.61
C TRP A 49 -12.87 17.44 -10.12
N TYR A 50 -12.07 18.23 -10.82
CA TYR A 50 -12.18 18.40 -12.27
C TYR A 50 -11.84 17.09 -13.01
N SER A 51 -10.77 16.41 -12.62
CA SER A 51 -10.36 15.13 -13.20
C SER A 51 -11.43 14.06 -13.02
N GLU A 52 -12.08 14.03 -11.85
CA GLU A 52 -13.15 13.06 -11.58
C GLU A 52 -14.42 13.34 -12.40
N TYR A 53 -14.71 14.62 -12.69
CA TYR A 53 -15.86 15.02 -13.50
C TYR A 53 -15.63 14.84 -15.02
N TYR A 54 -14.39 15.05 -15.48
CA TYR A 54 -14.01 15.03 -16.89
C TYR A 54 -13.19 13.79 -17.28
N LYS A 55 -13.63 12.61 -16.83
CA LYS A 55 -13.01 11.34 -17.23
C LYS A 55 -13.27 11.04 -18.69
N SER A 56 -12.22 10.65 -19.41
CA SER A 56 -12.35 10.25 -20.82
C SER A 56 -13.22 8.99 -20.95
N PRO A 57 -13.89 8.76 -22.10
CA PRO A 57 -14.64 7.53 -22.32
C PRO A 57 -13.80 6.26 -22.07
N MET A 58 -12.53 6.27 -22.46
CA MET A 58 -11.61 5.14 -22.22
C MET A 58 -11.32 4.92 -20.74
N GLU A 59 -11.16 6.00 -19.97
CA GLU A 59 -10.95 5.92 -18.53
C GLU A 59 -12.17 5.38 -17.80
N GLN A 60 -13.38 5.82 -18.18
CA GLN A 60 -14.63 5.26 -17.64
C GLN A 60 -14.78 3.77 -17.96
N MET A 61 -14.34 3.33 -19.14
CA MET A 61 -14.33 1.91 -19.50
C MET A 61 -13.30 1.14 -18.66
N ARG A 62 -12.13 1.74 -18.39
CA ARG A 62 -11.10 1.13 -17.54
C ARG A 62 -11.56 0.98 -16.10
N GLU A 63 -12.13 2.03 -15.50
CA GLU A 63 -12.71 1.98 -14.16
C GLU A 63 -13.84 0.95 -14.04
N ARG A 64 -14.65 0.79 -15.09
CA ARG A 64 -15.66 -0.28 -15.14
C ARG A 64 -15.04 -1.68 -15.13
N CYS A 65 -13.90 -1.87 -15.80
CA CYS A 65 -13.19 -3.15 -15.77
C CYS A 65 -12.54 -3.40 -14.41
N GLU A 66 -11.84 -2.40 -13.86
CA GLU A 66 -11.20 -2.45 -12.54
C GLU A 66 -12.21 -2.69 -11.40
N SER A 67 -13.42 -2.12 -11.51
CA SER A 67 -14.50 -2.37 -10.55
C SER A 67 -15.18 -3.73 -10.70
N TYR A 68 -14.88 -4.49 -11.76
CA TYR A 68 -15.42 -5.83 -11.99
C TYR A 68 -14.28 -6.88 -11.92
N PRO A 69 -14.10 -7.57 -10.78
CA PRO A 69 -12.93 -8.42 -10.53
C PRO A 69 -12.61 -9.46 -11.64
N PRO A 70 -13.61 -10.08 -12.30
CA PRO A 70 -13.32 -10.96 -13.43
C PRO A 70 -12.72 -10.27 -14.65
N CYS A 71 -13.10 -9.02 -14.93
CA CYS A 71 -12.47 -8.21 -15.99
C CYS A 71 -11.08 -7.76 -15.56
N ASP A 72 -10.94 -7.27 -14.34
CA ASP A 72 -9.67 -6.80 -13.77
C ASP A 72 -8.58 -7.89 -13.87
N TYR A 73 -8.85 -9.07 -13.30
CA TYR A 73 -7.91 -10.20 -13.32
C TYR A 73 -7.58 -10.70 -14.74
N LEU A 74 -8.54 -10.62 -15.65
CA LEU A 74 -8.32 -11.00 -17.04
C LEU A 74 -7.50 -9.94 -17.78
N SER A 75 -7.71 -8.66 -17.47
CA SER A 75 -7.01 -7.54 -18.08
C SER A 75 -5.51 -7.58 -17.81
N ASP A 76 -5.10 -8.09 -16.65
CA ASP A 76 -3.69 -8.35 -16.31
C ASP A 76 -3.04 -9.41 -17.21
N GLN A 77 -3.82 -10.33 -17.77
CA GLN A 77 -3.31 -11.45 -18.59
C GLN A 77 -3.33 -11.15 -20.08
N ILE A 78 -4.43 -10.59 -20.59
CA ILE A 78 -4.65 -10.42 -22.03
C ILE A 78 -4.72 -8.96 -22.46
N GLY A 79 -4.57 -8.02 -21.52
CA GLY A 79 -4.71 -6.60 -21.74
C GLY A 79 -6.15 -6.10 -21.64
N PHE A 80 -6.28 -4.83 -21.25
CA PHE A 80 -7.57 -4.16 -21.06
C PHE A 80 -8.52 -4.24 -22.26
N PRO A 81 -8.13 -3.95 -23.52
CA PRO A 81 -9.09 -3.93 -24.63
C PRO A 81 -9.75 -5.29 -24.88
N MET A 82 -8.97 -6.36 -24.76
CA MET A 82 -9.44 -7.74 -24.94
C MET A 82 -10.34 -8.18 -23.78
N ALA A 83 -9.92 -7.91 -22.53
CA ALA A 83 -10.69 -8.23 -21.35
C ALA A 83 -12.01 -7.45 -21.30
N TYR A 84 -11.97 -6.14 -21.56
CA TYR A 84 -13.15 -5.29 -21.60
C TYR A 84 -14.15 -5.78 -22.65
N ASN A 85 -13.69 -6.07 -23.87
CA ASN A 85 -14.58 -6.58 -24.93
C ASN A 85 -15.20 -7.93 -24.58
N ARG A 86 -14.49 -8.82 -23.87
CA ARG A 86 -15.04 -10.11 -23.44
C ARG A 86 -16.24 -9.98 -22.50
N PHE A 87 -16.24 -8.97 -21.62
CA PHE A 87 -17.28 -8.80 -20.60
C PHE A 87 -18.33 -7.74 -20.95
N PHE A 88 -17.92 -6.68 -21.65
CA PHE A 88 -18.73 -5.50 -21.93
C PHE A 88 -18.88 -5.20 -23.42
N GLY A 89 -18.17 -5.92 -24.29
CA GLY A 89 -18.37 -5.84 -25.73
C GLY A 89 -19.78 -6.32 -26.07
N ARG A 90 -20.53 -5.49 -26.78
CA ARG A 90 -21.75 -5.94 -27.46
C ARG A 90 -21.30 -6.57 -28.78
N TYR A 91 -21.70 -7.82 -29.01
CA TYR A 91 -21.44 -8.55 -30.26
C TYR A 91 -21.71 -7.70 -31.50
#